data_AF-A0A3P6T3A8-F1
#
_entry.id   AF-A0A3P6T3A8-F1
#
_cell.length_a   1.000
_cell.length_b   1.000
_cell.length_c   1.000
_cell.angle_alpha   90.00
_cell.angle_beta   90.00
_cell.angle_gamma   90.00
#
_symmetry.space_group_name_H-M   'P 1'
#
loop_
_entity.id
_entity.type
_entity.pdbx_description
1 polymer ?
#
loop_
_entity_poly.entity_id
_entity_poly.type
_entity_poly.pdbx_seq_one_letter_code
_entity_poly.pdbx_strand_id
1 'polypeptide(L)'
;MLSSTKKEITVKIRPSSSSKSLTGDTDYVITLSQSSGALHSVQDFFLENKVVDTPGVQLLGYAFRAKNMPSIHNDRMLSDLPEELNESQKRAVSAALNKKRPFVTIQGPPGTGKTRVVAEIVRQLYMKK
;
A
#
# COMPACT_ATOMS: atom_id res chain seq x y z
N MET A 1 19.71 9.67 -6.04
CA MET A 1 20.64 8.67 -6.60
C MET A 1 20.20 7.29 -6.14
N LEU A 2 19.83 6.40 -7.06
CA LEU A 2 19.67 4.98 -6.75
C LEU A 2 21.07 4.39 -6.61
N SER A 3 21.54 4.21 -5.38
CA SER A 3 22.75 3.43 -5.11
C SER A 3 22.36 1.95 -5.20
N SER A 4 22.74 1.30 -6.29
CA SER A 4 22.68 -0.16 -6.42
C SER A 4 24.10 -0.67 -6.61
N THR A 5 24.50 -1.63 -5.77
CA THR A 5 25.78 -2.34 -5.89
C THR A 5 25.76 -3.41 -6.98
N LYS A 6 24.62 -3.59 -7.67
CA LYS A 6 24.49 -4.57 -8.74
C LYS A 6 25.10 -4.02 -10.03
N LYS A 7 26.07 -4.75 -10.58
CA LYS A 7 26.68 -4.49 -11.89
C LYS A 7 25.79 -4.91 -13.06
N GLU A 8 24.66 -5.54 -12.77
CA GLU A 8 23.72 -6.08 -13.75
C GLU A 8 22.33 -5.47 -13.53
N ILE A 9 21.66 -5.16 -14.64
CA ILE A 9 20.29 -4.64 -14.67
C ILE A 9 19.48 -5.50 -15.65
N THR A 10 18.33 -6.00 -15.20
CA THR A 10 17.37 -6.70 -16.07
C THR A 10 16.23 -5.75 -16.42
N VAL A 11 15.99 -5.53 -17.71
CA VAL A 11 14.92 -4.66 -18.19
C VAL A 11 13.82 -5.51 -18.84
N LYS A 12 12.58 -5.36 -18.37
CA LYS A 12 11.41 -6.01 -19.01
C LYS A 12 10.93 -5.15 -20.17
N ILE A 13 11.15 -5.63 -21.40
CA ILE A 13 10.65 -4.98 -22.60
C ILE A 13 9.25 -5.50 -22.89
N ARG A 14 8.25 -4.61 -22.95
CA ARG A 14 6.92 -4.97 -23.47
C ARG A 14 7.03 -5.09 -24.99
N PRO A 15 6.46 -6.13 -25.63
CA PRO A 15 6.40 -6.19 -27.08
C PRO A 15 5.50 -5.05 -27.57
N SER A 16 6.11 -3.97 -28.05
CA SER A 16 5.42 -2.97 -28.85
C SER A 16 5.52 -3.36 -30.33
N SER A 17 4.64 -2.78 -31.15
CA SER A 17 4.37 -3.16 -32.55
C SER A 17 5.55 -2.98 -33.54
N SER A 18 6.77 -2.74 -33.06
CA SER A 18 7.99 -2.70 -33.87
C SER A 18 9.14 -3.33 -33.09
N SER A 19 9.56 -4.54 -33.47
CA SER A 19 10.71 -5.22 -32.87
C SER A 19 12.01 -4.48 -33.23
N LYS A 20 12.70 -3.94 -32.22
CA LYS A 20 14.09 -3.49 -32.37
C LYS A 20 15.00 -4.54 -31.74
N SER A 21 15.97 -5.03 -32.52
CA SER A 21 17.00 -5.95 -32.05
C SER A 21 18.06 -5.17 -31.28
N LEU A 22 18.35 -5.59 -30.06
CA LEU A 22 19.52 -5.13 -29.29
C LEU A 22 20.62 -6.17 -29.52
N THR A 23 21.52 -5.91 -30.46
CA THR A 23 22.60 -6.83 -30.85
C THR A 23 23.90 -6.06 -31.03
N GLY A 24 25.02 -6.69 -30.66
CA GLY A 24 26.38 -6.17 -30.89
C GLY A 24 27.11 -5.73 -29.62
N ASP A 25 28.38 -5.39 -29.78
CA ASP A 25 29.21 -4.70 -28.79
C ASP A 25 28.92 -3.20 -28.88
N THR A 26 27.94 -2.71 -28.12
CA THR A 26 27.45 -1.33 -28.20
C THR A 26 27.05 -0.84 -26.82
N ASP A 27 27.44 0.40 -26.53
CA ASP A 27 27.08 1.07 -25.29
C ASP A 27 25.64 1.59 -25.34
N TYR A 28 24.88 1.31 -24.29
CA TYR A 28 23.51 1.80 -24.11
C TYR A 28 23.43 2.75 -22.92
N VAL A 29 22.62 3.79 -23.04
CA VAL A 29 22.32 4.73 -21.95
C VAL A 29 20.89 4.49 -21.46
N ILE A 30 20.73 4.27 -20.15
CA ILE A 30 19.43 4.18 -19.51
C ILE A 30 19.04 5.57 -19.02
N THR A 31 17.98 6.13 -19.60
CA THR A 31 17.41 7.42 -19.18
C THR A 31 16.10 7.19 -18.44
N LEU A 32 15.87 7.94 -17.37
CA LEU A 32 14.59 7.91 -16.65
C LEU A 32 13.47 8.45 -17.57
N SER A 33 12.38 7.69 -17.69
CA SER A 33 11.20 8.15 -18.42
C SER A 33 10.60 9.39 -17.76
N GLN A 34 10.38 10.45 -18.53
CA GLN A 34 9.72 11.68 -18.08
C GLN A 34 8.20 11.46 -17.89
N SER A 35 7.60 10.61 -18.72
CA SER A 35 6.25 10.10 -18.54
C SER A 35 6.30 8.87 -17.64
N SER A 36 6.14 9.10 -16.34
CA SER A 36 6.12 8.03 -15.34
C SER A 36 4.94 7.10 -15.64
N GLY A 37 5.19 5.79 -15.76
CA GLY A 37 4.13 4.79 -15.87
C GLY A 37 3.11 4.85 -14.72
N ALA A 38 3.49 5.41 -13.57
CA ALA A 38 2.56 5.68 -12.48
C ALA A 38 1.52 6.76 -12.84
N LEU A 39 1.93 7.81 -13.57
CA LEU A 39 1.02 8.87 -14.00
C LEU A 39 -0.01 8.35 -15.01
N HIS A 40 0.42 7.50 -15.95
CA HIS A 40 -0.49 6.81 -16.86
C HIS A 40 -1.49 5.93 -16.09
N SER A 41 -1.03 5.11 -15.14
CA SER A 41 -1.94 4.29 -14.32
C SER A 41 -2.96 5.12 -13.53
N VAL A 42 -2.56 6.27 -13.00
CA VAL A 42 -3.46 7.19 -12.29
C VAL A 42 -4.46 7.81 -13.27
N GLN A 43 -4.00 8.24 -14.44
CA GLN A 43 -4.85 8.81 -15.48
C GLN A 43 -5.89 7.78 -15.95
N ASP A 44 -5.47 6.56 -16.29
CA ASP A 44 -6.36 5.48 -16.72
C ASP A 44 -7.40 5.13 -15.64
N PHE A 45 -7.00 5.14 -14.36
CA PHE A 45 -7.91 4.89 -13.25
C PHE A 45 -9.06 5.91 -13.18
N PHE A 46 -8.77 7.19 -13.43
CA PHE A 46 -9.79 8.24 -13.42
C PHE A 46 -10.56 8.34 -14.74
N LEU A 47 -9.89 8.25 -15.90
CA LEU A 47 -10.51 8.43 -17.21
C LEU A 47 -11.44 7.26 -17.59
N GLU A 48 -11.11 6.04 -17.20
CA GLU A 48 -11.95 4.87 -17.45
C GLU A 48 -13.07 4.70 -16.41
N ASN A 49 -13.32 5.72 -15.58
CA ASN A 49 -14.37 5.72 -14.55
C ASN A 49 -14.31 4.53 -13.56
N LYS A 50 -13.14 3.88 -13.42
CA LYS A 50 -12.94 2.70 -12.56
C LYS A 50 -13.24 2.99 -11.10
N VAL A 51 -13.23 4.26 -10.69
CA VAL A 51 -13.50 4.70 -9.32
C VAL A 51 -14.85 4.21 -8.81
N VAL A 52 -15.90 4.29 -9.63
CA VAL A 52 -17.29 4.02 -9.20
C VAL A 52 -17.49 2.55 -8.81
N ASP A 53 -16.86 1.64 -9.55
CA ASP A 53 -16.98 0.19 -9.33
C ASP A 53 -15.91 -0.38 -8.39
N THR A 54 -15.00 0.45 -7.89
CA THR A 54 -13.88 -0.02 -7.05
C THR A 54 -14.36 -0.40 -5.64
N PRO A 55 -14.08 -1.63 -5.17
CA PRO A 55 -14.32 -2.00 -3.78
C PRO A 55 -13.69 -1.00 -2.80
N GLY A 56 -14.48 -0.51 -1.85
CA GLY A 56 -14.03 0.49 -0.90
C GLY A 56 -14.26 1.95 -1.33
N VAL A 57 -14.85 2.23 -2.50
CA VAL A 57 -15.22 3.62 -2.90
C VAL A 57 -16.07 4.33 -1.84
N GLN A 58 -16.89 3.59 -1.09
CA GLN A 58 -17.69 4.12 0.00
C GLN A 58 -16.86 4.73 1.14
N LEU A 59 -15.58 4.35 1.28
CA LEU A 59 -14.65 4.93 2.25
C LEU A 59 -14.35 6.40 1.95
N LEU A 60 -14.43 6.82 0.69
CA LEU A 60 -14.26 8.22 0.30
C LEU A 60 -15.36 9.09 0.95
N GLY A 61 -16.56 8.55 1.13
CA GLY A 61 -17.63 9.25 1.84
C GLY A 61 -17.24 9.61 3.28
N TYR A 62 -16.52 8.74 3.98
CA TYR A 62 -15.98 9.06 5.31
C TYR A 62 -14.78 10.02 5.23
N ALA A 63 -13.86 9.81 4.29
CA ALA A 63 -12.66 10.62 4.14
C ALA A 63 -12.97 12.09 3.81
N PHE A 64 -13.95 12.33 2.95
CA PHE A 64 -14.42 13.67 2.55
C PHE A 64 -15.61 14.17 3.37
N ARG A 65 -15.92 13.53 4.51
CA ARG A 65 -16.96 13.95 5.46
C ARG A 65 -18.39 14.00 4.87
N ALA A 66 -18.64 13.30 3.77
CA ALA A 66 -19.99 13.08 3.24
C ALA A 66 -20.80 12.07 4.07
N LYS A 67 -20.13 11.22 4.86
CA LYS A 67 -20.72 10.33 5.87
C LYS A 67 -20.18 10.66 7.25
N ASN A 68 -21.05 10.58 8.26
CA ASN A 68 -20.65 10.75 9.66
C ASN A 68 -19.71 9.63 10.11
N MET A 69 -18.58 9.99 10.71
CA MET A 69 -17.64 9.01 11.24
C MET A 69 -18.20 8.40 12.54
N PRO A 70 -18.27 7.07 12.66
CA PRO A 70 -18.75 6.46 13.89
C PRO A 70 -17.80 6.76 15.05
N SER A 71 -18.37 7.22 16.16
CA SER A 71 -17.61 7.46 17.38
C SER A 71 -17.40 6.15 18.13
N ILE A 72 -16.15 5.70 18.23
CA ILE A 72 -15.80 4.43 18.88
C ILE A 72 -14.80 4.71 19.99
N HIS A 73 -15.27 4.51 21.22
CA HIS A 73 -14.53 4.82 22.43
C HIS A 73 -13.81 3.62 23.03
N ASN A 74 -14.20 2.39 22.68
CA ASN A 74 -13.60 1.17 23.22
C ASN A 74 -13.41 0.11 22.14
N ASP A 75 -12.16 -0.15 21.78
CA ASP A 75 -11.77 -1.31 20.99
C ASP A 75 -11.60 -2.51 21.92
N ARG A 76 -12.24 -3.64 21.61
CA ARG A 76 -12.03 -4.87 22.36
C ARG A 76 -10.58 -5.30 22.16
N MET A 77 -9.81 -5.39 23.24
CA MET A 77 -8.45 -5.92 23.16
C MET A 77 -8.50 -7.39 22.75
N LEU A 78 -7.63 -7.73 21.80
CA LEU A 78 -7.45 -9.10 21.34
C LEU A 78 -6.57 -9.84 22.34
N SER A 79 -6.98 -11.06 22.71
CA SER A 79 -6.28 -11.91 23.67
C SER A 79 -5.11 -12.67 23.05
N ASP A 80 -5.10 -12.84 21.73
CA ASP A 80 -4.11 -13.64 20.98
C ASP A 80 -3.13 -12.76 20.20
N LEU A 81 -2.57 -11.75 20.88
CA LEU A 81 -1.54 -10.89 20.32
C LEU A 81 -0.16 -11.28 20.86
N PRO A 82 0.90 -11.22 20.05
CA PRO A 82 2.26 -11.52 20.51
C PRO A 82 2.66 -10.68 21.73
N GLU A 83 3.31 -11.31 22.70
CA GLU A 83 3.71 -10.65 23.95
C GLU A 83 4.75 -9.53 23.72
N GLU A 84 5.53 -9.61 22.64
CA GLU A 84 6.54 -8.60 22.32
C GLU A 84 5.95 -7.29 21.77
N LEU A 85 4.65 -7.27 21.45
CA LEU A 85 3.97 -6.02 21.16
C LEU A 85 3.72 -5.28 22.47
N ASN A 86 4.11 -4.01 22.51
CA ASN A 86 3.73 -3.16 23.64
C ASN A 86 2.24 -2.80 23.58
N GLU A 87 1.73 -2.22 24.68
CA GLU A 87 0.31 -1.90 24.80
C GLU A 87 -0.23 -0.89 23.78
N SER A 88 0.60 0.03 23.27
CA SER A 88 0.16 0.95 22.21
C SER A 88 0.04 0.24 20.85
N GLN A 89 0.96 -0.67 20.54
CA GLN A 89 0.92 -1.52 19.36
C GLN A 89 -0.26 -2.50 19.41
N LYS A 90 -0.50 -3.16 20.55
CA LYS A 90 -1.66 -4.05 20.75
C LYS A 90 -2.99 -3.33 20.54
N ARG A 91 -3.11 -2.09 21.05
CA ARG A 91 -4.28 -1.23 20.81
C ARG A 91 -4.43 -0.86 19.34
N ALA A 92 -3.34 -0.53 18.65
CA ALA A 92 -3.38 -0.22 17.22
C ALA A 92 -3.87 -1.42 16.39
N VAL A 93 -3.39 -2.64 16.68
CA VAL A 93 -3.88 -3.87 16.04
C VAL A 93 -5.36 -4.10 16.34
N SER A 94 -5.77 -3.96 17.61
CA SER A 94 -7.17 -4.16 18.03
C SER A 94 -8.11 -3.16 17.35
N ALA A 95 -7.71 -1.89 17.23
CA ALA A 95 -8.47 -0.86 16.54
C ALA A 95 -8.59 -1.16 15.03
N ALA A 96 -7.50 -1.57 14.38
CA ALA A 96 -7.50 -1.91 12.96
C ALA A 96 -8.40 -3.10 12.61
N LEU A 97 -8.58 -4.05 13.53
CA LEU A 97 -9.43 -5.24 13.34
C LEU A 97 -10.88 -5.03 13.81
N ASN A 98 -11.19 -3.87 14.38
CA ASN A 98 -12.54 -3.53 14.78
C ASN A 98 -13.38 -3.14 13.56
N LYS A 99 -14.26 -4.04 13.12
CA LYS A 99 -15.18 -3.83 11.97
C LYS A 99 -16.08 -2.59 12.10
N LYS A 100 -16.27 -2.08 13.31
CA LYS A 100 -17.05 -0.84 13.54
C LYS A 100 -16.27 0.41 13.11
N ARG A 101 -14.94 0.34 12.95
CA ARG A 101 -14.09 1.42 12.44
C ARG A 101 -13.93 1.27 10.92
N PRO A 102 -14.61 2.10 10.10
CA PRO A 102 -14.41 2.05 8.64
C PRO A 102 -13.04 2.59 8.22
N PHE A 103 -12.41 3.40 9.08
CA PHE A 103 -11.15 4.07 8.81
C PHE A 103 -10.29 4.07 10.08
N VAL A 104 -9.02 3.69 9.96
CA VAL A 104 -8.07 3.66 11.07
C VAL A 104 -6.73 4.21 10.59
N THR A 105 -6.23 5.22 11.29
CA THR A 105 -4.89 5.77 11.06
C THR A 105 -3.98 5.29 12.17
N ILE A 106 -2.89 4.61 11.82
CA ILE A 106 -1.85 4.20 12.76
C ILE A 106 -0.64 5.11 12.53
N GLN A 107 -0.37 5.97 13.51
CA GLN A 107 0.76 6.88 13.49
C GLN A 107 1.77 6.49 14.56
N GLY A 108 3.06 6.65 14.24
CA GLY A 108 4.13 6.44 15.20
C GLY A 108 5.42 7.12 14.75
N PRO A 109 6.22 7.68 15.67
CA PRO A 109 7.56 8.20 15.40
C PRO A 109 8.48 7.20 14.67
N PRO A 110 9.64 7.64 14.13
CA PRO A 110 10.66 6.73 13.61
C PRO A 110 11.04 5.66 14.66
N GLY A 111 11.29 4.42 14.21
CA GLY A 111 11.69 3.31 15.09
C GLY A 111 10.58 2.64 15.92
N THR A 112 9.33 3.14 15.91
CA THR A 112 8.23 2.60 16.75
C THR A 112 7.59 1.28 16.27
N GLY A 113 8.17 0.62 15.27
CA GLY A 113 7.70 -0.68 14.82
C GLY A 113 6.38 -0.65 14.02
N LYS A 114 6.04 0.45 13.35
CA LYS A 114 4.83 0.55 12.49
C LYS A 114 4.68 -0.64 11.52
N THR A 115 5.78 -1.04 10.87
CA THR A 115 5.79 -2.20 9.97
C THR A 115 5.43 -3.49 10.69
N ARG A 116 5.91 -3.67 11.93
CA ARG A 116 5.56 -4.82 12.77
C ARG A 116 4.06 -4.85 13.10
N VAL A 117 3.48 -3.69 13.42
CA VAL A 117 2.03 -3.55 13.66
C VAL A 117 1.22 -3.89 12.42
N VAL A 118 1.60 -3.36 11.24
CA VAL A 118 0.91 -3.65 9.97
C VAL A 118 1.01 -5.13 9.62
N ALA A 119 2.18 -5.74 9.77
CA ALA A 119 2.37 -7.17 9.55
C ALA A 119 1.48 -8.01 10.47
N GLU A 120 1.35 -7.63 11.74
CA GLU A 120 0.48 -8.32 12.68
C GLU A 120 -1.00 -8.20 12.30
N ILE A 121 -1.46 -7.01 11.86
CA ILE A 121 -2.84 -6.83 11.37
C ILE A 121 -3.14 -7.79 10.21
N VAL A 122 -2.22 -7.88 9.24
CA VAL A 122 -2.37 -8.80 8.10
C VAL A 122 -2.38 -10.26 8.57
N ARG A 123 -1.49 -10.64 9.49
CA ARG A 123 -1.44 -12.00 10.07
C ARG A 123 -2.76 -12.36 10.73
N GLN A 124 -3.29 -11.46 11.57
CA GLN A 124 -4.57 -11.65 12.26
C GLN A 124 -5.75 -11.79 11.27
N LEU A 125 -5.78 -10.99 10.20
CA LEU A 125 -6.80 -11.12 9.14
C LEU A 125 -6.70 -12.43 8.39
N TYR A 126 -5.48 -12.92 8.15
CA TYR A 126 -5.24 -14.18 7.46
C TYR A 126 -5.63 -15.40 8.32
N MET A 127 -5.35 -15.35 9.63
CA MET A 127 -5.66 -16.43 10.58
C MET A 127 -7.15 -16.50 10.97
N LYS A 128 -7.90 -15.40 10.87
CA LYS A 128 -9.34 -15.33 11.19
C LYS A 128 -10.27 -15.83 10.07
N LYS A 129 -9.74 -16.55 9.08
CA LYS A 129 -10.54 -17.19 8.04
C LYS A 129 -11.37 -18.34 8.59
#